data_AF-A0A4D4JU47-F1
#
_entry.id   AF-A0A4D4JU47-F1
#
_cell.length_a   1.000
_cell.length_b   1.000
_cell.length_c   1.000
_cell.angle_alpha   90.00
_cell.angle_beta   90.00
_cell.angle_gamma   90.00
#
_symmetry.space_group_name_H-M   'P 1'
#
loop_
_entity.id
_entity.type
_entity.pdbx_description
1 polymer ?
#
loop_
_entity_poly.entity_id
_entity_poly.type
_entity_poly.pdbx_seq_one_letter_code
_entity_poly.pdbx_strand_id
1 'polypeptide(L)'
;MMFALGDHAHTSLARAVSDYYAFAGPDYVRHVIDTAATTPDQIRATIAAYDAAGLDELVFVGNDVNPRQIDLLADLLGDELTSRIPPVRTG
;
A
#
# COMPACT_ATOMS: atom_id res chain seq x y z
N MET A 1 5.26 0.24 3.60
CA MET A 1 4.54 -0.94 3.11
C MET A 1 4.46 -0.90 1.58
N MET A 2 4.76 -1.99 0.89
CA MET A 2 4.57 -2.08 -0.57
C MET A 2 3.12 -2.47 -0.92
N PHE A 3 2.58 -1.90 -1.99
CA PHE A 3 1.23 -2.21 -2.44
C PHE A 3 1.02 -2.12 -3.95
N ALA A 4 -0.03 -2.79 -4.43
CA ALA A 4 -0.67 -2.56 -5.71
C ALA A 4 -2.17 -2.93 -5.57
N LEU A 5 -3.06 -2.27 -6.29
CA LEU A 5 -4.51 -2.46 -6.22
C LEU A 5 -5.12 -2.52 -7.63
N GLY A 6 -6.35 -3.00 -7.70
CA GLY A 6 -7.10 -3.15 -8.94
C GLY A 6 -6.80 -4.48 -9.65
N ASP A 7 -7.28 -4.58 -10.88
CA ASP A 7 -7.13 -5.79 -11.67
C ASP A 7 -5.65 -6.08 -11.90
N HIS A 8 -5.25 -7.33 -11.66
CA HIS A 8 -3.87 -7.81 -11.78
C HIS A 8 -2.86 -7.28 -10.76
N ALA A 9 -3.31 -6.68 -9.64
CA ALA A 9 -2.44 -6.14 -8.58
C ALA A 9 -1.22 -7.01 -8.24
N HIS A 10 -1.43 -8.30 -7.97
CA HIS A 10 -0.34 -9.24 -7.65
C HIS A 10 0.64 -9.41 -8.81
N THR A 11 0.16 -9.55 -10.05
CA THR A 11 1.01 -9.72 -11.23
C THR A 11 1.83 -8.46 -11.52
N SER A 12 1.21 -7.28 -11.44
CA SER A 12 1.90 -5.99 -11.60
C SER A 12 3.01 -5.83 -10.58
N LEU A 13 2.69 -6.08 -9.30
CA LEU A 13 3.64 -6.00 -8.20
C LEU A 13 4.78 -6.99 -8.35
N ALA A 14 4.47 -8.25 -8.66
CA ALA A 14 5.48 -9.28 -8.87
C ALA A 14 6.46 -8.91 -9.99
N ARG A 15 5.95 -8.35 -11.09
CA ARG A 15 6.79 -7.89 -12.20
C ARG A 15 7.69 -6.72 -11.76
N ALA A 16 7.13 -5.68 -11.15
CA ALA A 16 7.89 -4.50 -10.74
C ALA A 16 9.00 -4.85 -9.73
N VAL A 17 8.67 -5.67 -8.73
CA VAL A 17 9.62 -6.10 -7.70
C VAL A 17 10.69 -7.03 -8.27
N SER A 18 10.31 -7.99 -9.11
CA SER A 18 11.28 -8.92 -9.71
C SER A 18 12.31 -8.22 -10.57
N ASP A 19 11.88 -7.24 -11.37
CA ASP A 19 12.78 -6.48 -12.24
C ASP A 19 13.68 -5.55 -11.41
N TYR A 20 13.11 -4.80 -10.46
CA TYR A 20 13.83 -3.82 -9.67
C TYR A 20 14.82 -4.46 -8.68
N TYR A 21 14.43 -5.56 -8.04
CA TYR A 21 15.23 -6.25 -7.01
C TYR A 21 15.95 -7.50 -7.51
N ALA A 22 16.10 -7.68 -8.83
CA ALA A 22 16.81 -8.83 -9.40
C ALA A 22 18.22 -9.04 -8.80
N PHE A 23 18.90 -7.94 -8.42
CA PHE A 23 20.22 -7.97 -7.79
C PHE A 23 20.22 -8.50 -6.36
N ALA A 24 19.09 -8.47 -5.65
CA ALA A 24 18.97 -8.86 -4.24
C ALA A 24 18.69 -10.37 -4.07
N GLY A 25 18.47 -11.09 -5.17
CA GLY A 25 18.23 -12.53 -5.20
C GLY A 25 16.76 -12.94 -5.02
N PRO A 26 16.44 -14.19 -5.39
CA PRO A 26 15.05 -14.66 -5.52
C PRO A 26 14.30 -14.75 -4.20
N ASP A 27 14.99 -15.00 -3.08
CA ASP A 27 14.36 -15.10 -1.77
C ASP A 27 13.88 -13.74 -1.25
N TYR A 28 14.65 -12.67 -1.51
CA TYR A 28 14.24 -11.31 -1.19
C TYR A 28 13.03 -10.88 -2.02
N VAL A 29 13.09 -11.11 -3.34
CA VAL A 29 11.97 -10.82 -4.26
C VAL A 29 10.70 -11.53 -3.80
N ARG A 30 10.78 -12.83 -3.49
CA ARG A 30 9.65 -13.61 -2.99
C ARG A 30 9.10 -13.05 -1.70
N HIS A 31 9.96 -12.72 -0.73
CA HIS A 31 9.54 -12.12 0.54
C HIS A 31 8.77 -10.82 0.35
N VAL A 32 9.24 -9.95 -0.55
CA VAL A 32 8.56 -8.68 -0.85
C VAL A 32 7.19 -8.94 -1.49
N ILE A 33 7.09 -9.86 -2.45
CA ILE A 33 5.82 -10.22 -3.10
C ILE A 33 4.83 -10.78 -2.08
N ASP A 34 5.28 -11.70 -1.22
CA ASP A 34 4.44 -12.38 -0.23
C ASP A 34 3.91 -11.45 0.87
N THR A 35 4.64 -10.36 1.16
CA THR A 35 4.30 -9.41 2.22
C THR A 35 3.61 -8.14 1.72
N ALA A 36 3.54 -7.92 0.41
CA ALA A 36 2.88 -6.75 -0.13
C ALA A 36 1.36 -6.81 0.02
N ALA A 37 0.73 -5.64 0.17
CA ALA A 37 -0.72 -5.52 0.19
C ALA A 37 -1.24 -5.43 -1.26
N THR A 38 -2.06 -6.41 -1.65
CA THR A 38 -2.61 -6.53 -3.01
C THR A 38 -4.14 -6.47 -3.05
N THR A 39 -4.78 -6.37 -1.88
CA THR A 39 -6.23 -6.29 -1.75
C THR A 39 -6.67 -5.16 -0.80
N PRO A 40 -7.90 -4.64 -0.94
CA PRO A 40 -8.47 -3.67 -0.01
C PRO A 40 -8.40 -4.10 1.46
N ASP A 41 -8.69 -5.37 1.75
CA ASP A 41 -8.68 -5.88 3.12
C ASP A 41 -7.28 -5.96 3.71
N GLN A 42 -6.26 -6.30 2.89
CA GLN A 42 -4.87 -6.28 3.34
C GLN A 42 -4.40 -4.86 3.66
N ILE A 43 -4.83 -3.84 2.90
CA ILE A 43 -4.53 -2.44 3.20
C ILE A 43 -5.12 -2.05 4.56
N ARG A 44 -6.41 -2.30 4.78
CA ARG A 44 -7.09 -1.98 6.05
C ARG A 44 -6.48 -2.73 7.24
N ALA A 45 -6.21 -4.02 7.07
CA ALA A 45 -5.56 -4.83 8.09
C ALA A 45 -4.16 -4.30 8.44
N THR A 46 -3.40 -3.84 7.44
CA THR A 46 -2.09 -3.23 7.66
C THR A 46 -2.22 -1.93 8.45
N ILE A 47 -3.14 -1.04 8.06
CA ILE A 47 -3.38 0.21 8.79
C ILE A 47 -3.73 -0.08 10.25
N ALA A 48 -4.69 -0.98 10.50
CA ALA A 48 -5.12 -1.34 11.85
C ALA A 48 -3.97 -1.95 12.68
N ALA A 49 -3.11 -2.76 12.08
CA ALA A 49 -1.96 -3.35 12.77
C ALA A 49 -0.92 -2.30 13.17
N TYR A 50 -0.66 -1.31 12.32
CA TYR A 50 0.29 -0.23 12.61
C TYR A 50 -0.28 0.76 13.64
N ASP A 51 -1.57 1.08 13.57
CA ASP A 51 -2.29 1.91 14.56
C ASP A 51 -2.27 1.22 15.93
N ALA A 52 -2.56 -0.08 16.00
CA ALA A 52 -2.49 -0.87 17.23
C ALA A 52 -1.06 -0.98 17.80
N ALA A 53 -0.03 -0.87 16.97
CA ALA A 53 1.36 -0.80 17.39
C ALA A 53 1.77 0.60 17.90
N GLY A 54 0.87 1.60 17.83
CA GLY A 54 1.12 2.96 18.28
C GLY A 54 2.01 3.76 17.34
N LEU A 55 2.01 3.42 16.04
CA LEU A 55 2.80 4.14 15.04
C LEU A 55 2.02 5.35 14.51
N ASP A 56 2.68 6.51 14.49
CA ASP A 56 2.07 7.77 14.03
C ASP A 56 1.99 7.89 12.50
N GLU A 57 2.82 7.14 11.77
CA GLU A 57 2.92 7.22 10.31
C GLU A 57 3.06 5.85 9.66
N LEU A 58 2.36 5.67 8.53
CA LEU A 58 2.49 4.53 7.64
C LEU A 58 2.63 5.02 6.19
N VAL A 59 3.76 4.69 5.56
CA VAL A 59 4.02 5.03 4.15
C VAL A 59 3.66 3.86 3.24
N PHE A 60 2.79 4.10 2.25
CA PHE A 60 2.49 3.17 1.17
C PHE A 60 3.34 3.47 -0.06
N VAL A 61 4.04 2.44 -0.56
CA VAL A 61 4.91 2.52 -1.74
C VAL A 61 4.24 1.74 -2.88
N GLY A 62 3.82 2.43 -3.93
CA GLY A 62 3.15 1.83 -5.09
C GLY A 62 4.12 1.03 -5.95
N ASN A 63 3.73 -0.17 -6.35
CA ASN A 63 4.54 -1.09 -7.16
C ASN A 63 3.84 -1.48 -8.47
N ASP A 64 2.93 -0.62 -8.96
CA ASP A 64 2.41 -0.65 -10.31
C ASP A 64 2.65 0.74 -10.92
N VAL A 65 3.09 0.78 -12.18
CA VAL A 65 3.41 2.01 -12.92
C VAL A 65 2.16 2.83 -13.26
N ASN A 66 0.97 2.26 -13.11
CA ASN A 66 -0.29 2.93 -13.36
C ASN A 66 -0.56 4.02 -12.29
N PRO A 67 -0.65 5.31 -12.65
CA PRO A 67 -0.91 6.37 -11.67
C PRO A 67 -2.25 6.22 -10.94
N ARG A 68 -3.21 5.47 -11.51
CA ARG A 68 -4.51 5.17 -10.85
C ARG A 68 -4.36 4.42 -9.53
N GLN A 69 -3.19 3.88 -9.20
CA GLN A 69 -2.92 3.30 -7.89
C GLN A 69 -3.20 4.27 -6.73
N ILE A 70 -2.90 5.56 -6.95
CA ILE A 70 -3.16 6.59 -5.95
C ILE A 70 -4.66 6.84 -5.80
N ASP A 71 -5.39 6.90 -6.92
CA ASP A 71 -6.85 7.04 -6.90
C ASP A 71 -7.51 5.84 -6.21
N LEU A 72 -7.09 4.62 -6.53
CA LEU A 72 -7.62 3.40 -5.91
C LEU A 72 -7.38 3.37 -4.40
N LEU A 73 -6.21 3.83 -3.95
CA LEU A 73 -5.89 3.93 -2.53
C LEU A 73 -6.71 5.05 -1.86
N ALA A 74 -6.89 6.19 -2.52
CA ALA A 74 -7.68 7.31 -2.02
C ALA A 74 -9.18 6.94 -1.93
N ASP A 75 -9.75 6.32 -2.95
CA ASP A 75 -11.12 5.82 -2.97
C ASP A 75 -11.36 4.80 -1.86
N LEU A 76 -10.36 3.94 -1.59
CA LEU A 76 -10.44 2.94 -0.54
C LEU A 76 -10.47 3.56 0.88
N LEU A 77 -9.72 4.64 1.09
CA LEU A 77 -9.46 5.23 2.39
C LEU A 77 -10.22 6.53 2.65
N GLY A 78 -10.90 7.10 1.65
CA GLY A 78 -11.42 8.47 1.67
C GLY A 78 -12.27 8.80 2.90
N ASP A 79 -13.24 7.95 3.24
CA ASP A 79 -14.11 8.17 4.40
C ASP A 79 -13.35 8.02 5.73
N GLU A 80 -12.39 7.08 5.81
CA GLU A 80 -11.56 6.86 7.00
C GLU A 80 -10.59 8.02 7.25
N LEU A 81 -9.90 8.49 6.20
CA LEU A 81 -8.91 9.56 6.31
C LEU A 81 -9.58 10.90 6.60
N THR A 82 -10.71 11.20 5.97
CA THR A 82 -11.43 12.46 6.21
C THR A 82 -12.01 12.54 7.62
N SER A 83 -12.44 11.40 8.21
CA SER A 83 -12.92 11.36 9.59
C SER A 83 -11.82 11.64 10.65
N ARG A 84 -10.55 11.36 10.32
CA ARG A 84 -9.39 11.51 11.22
C ARG A 84 -8.72 12.88 11.14
N ILE A 85 -9.03 13.71 10.13
CA ILE A 85 -8.51 15.08 10.01
C ILE A 85 -9.39 16.00 10.86
N PRO A 86 -8.87 16.64 11.92
CA PRO A 86 -9.64 17.62 12.68
C PRO A 86 -10.05 18.79 11.77
N PRO A 87 -11.27 19.35 11.93
CA PRO A 87 -11.73 20.45 11.09
C PRO A 87 -10.75 21.62 11.16
N VAL A 88 -10.42 22.18 9.99
CA VAL A 88 -9.60 23.39 9.90
C VAL A 88 -10.26 24.49 10.72
N ARG A 89 -9.60 24.92 11.80
CA ARG A 89 -10.02 26.09 12.57
C ARG A 89 -9.72 27.33 11.73
N THR A 90 -10.71 27.85 11.02
CA THR A 90 -10.68 29.24 10.53
C THR A 90 -10.88 30.17 11.72
N GLY A 91 -9.81 30.88 12.08
CA GLY A 91 -9.84 31.98 13.06
C GLY A 91 -10.35 33.28 12.44
#